data_AF-A0A961ZKK5-F1
#
_entry.id   AF-A0A961ZKK5-F1
#
_cell.length_a   1.000
_cell.length_b   1.000
_cell.length_c   1.000
_cell.angle_alpha   90.00
_cell.angle_beta   90.00
_cell.angle_gamma   90.00
#
_symmetry.space_group_name_H-M   'P 1'
#
loop_
_entity.id
_entity.type
_entity.pdbx_description
1 polymer ?
#
loop_
_entity_poly.entity_id
_entity_poly.type
_entity_poly.pdbx_seq_one_letter_code
_entity_poly.pdbx_strand_id
1 'polypeptide(L)'
;MQIKLTEAQVKGFISAQKDLAAIAGKLQDAGDKPDPALEKELESIATKHGFKSFQELDDVAANVSIVMAGLDPQTGEFTDPQTALKKELADIKADESIPAEEKKQLVEELNEAIATTPPLEHNENIEVVKKHRAEIEAALQ
;
A
#
# COMPACT_ATOMS: atom_id res chain seq x y z
N MET A 1 0.57 3.39 -9.90
CA MET A 1 0.88 2.21 -10.76
C MET A 1 1.82 1.28 -10.01
N GLN A 2 1.87 -0.02 -10.28
CA GLN A 2 2.90 -0.87 -9.66
C GLN A 2 4.27 -0.66 -10.34
N ILE A 3 5.30 -0.41 -9.54
CA ILE A 3 6.68 -0.21 -10.01
C ILE A 3 7.64 -1.09 -9.20
N LYS A 4 8.72 -1.50 -9.83
CA LYS A 4 9.83 -2.14 -9.13
C LYS A 4 10.50 -1.12 -8.21
N LEU A 5 10.51 -1.41 -6.92
CA LEU A 5 11.14 -0.58 -5.91
C LEU A 5 12.64 -0.83 -5.85
N THR A 6 13.37 0.25 -5.59
CA THR A 6 14.79 0.20 -5.23
C THR A 6 14.98 0.52 -3.75
N GLU A 7 16.09 0.06 -3.18
CA GLU A 7 16.44 0.38 -1.79
C GLU A 7 16.56 1.90 -1.57
N ALA A 8 17.06 2.64 -2.56
CA ALA A 8 17.17 4.10 -2.49
C ALA A 8 15.78 4.77 -2.42
N GLN A 9 14.82 4.32 -3.22
CA GLN A 9 13.45 4.84 -3.20
C GLN A 9 12.76 4.59 -1.87
N VAL A 10 12.90 3.39 -1.29
CA VAL A 10 12.29 3.08 0.02
C VAL A 10 12.89 3.96 1.13
N LYS A 11 14.22 4.16 1.13
CA LYS A 11 14.88 5.08 2.08
C LYS A 11 14.48 6.54 1.89
N GLY A 12 14.34 6.97 0.64
CA GLY A 12 13.82 8.30 0.30
C GLY A 12 12.40 8.49 0.82
N PHE A 13 11.54 7.47 0.67
CA PHE A 13 10.15 7.49 1.14
C PHE A 13 10.08 7.63 2.66
N ILE A 14 10.87 6.84 3.39
CA ILE A 14 10.97 6.92 4.86
C ILE A 14 11.41 8.33 5.29
N SER A 15 12.42 8.89 4.62
CA SER A 15 12.97 10.21 4.95
C SER A 15 11.99 11.35 4.64
N ALA A 16 11.12 11.18 3.64
CA ALA A 16 10.11 12.15 3.25
C ALA A 16 8.95 12.28 4.24
N GLN A 17 8.66 11.23 5.04
CA GLN A 17 7.47 11.21 5.91
C GLN A 17 7.40 12.40 6.87
N LYS A 18 8.54 12.83 7.43
CA LYS A 18 8.56 13.98 8.35
C LYS A 18 8.15 15.29 7.66
N ASP A 19 8.59 15.51 6.43
CA ASP A 19 8.23 16.73 5.70
C ASP A 19 6.78 16.66 5.21
N LEU A 20 6.31 15.49 4.78
CA LEU A 20 4.91 15.26 4.42
C LEU A 20 3.97 15.46 5.62
N ALA A 21 4.34 14.94 6.80
CA ALA A 21 3.57 15.12 8.03
C ALA A 21 3.45 16.60 8.42
N ALA A 22 4.50 17.40 8.19
CA ALA A 22 4.46 18.84 8.46
C ALA A 22 3.46 19.62 7.61
N ILE A 23 3.07 19.06 6.45
CA ILE A 23 2.08 19.66 5.53
C ILE A 23 0.76 18.87 5.49
N ALA A 24 0.59 17.85 6.34
CA ALA A 24 -0.59 16.97 6.33
C ALA A 24 -1.91 17.74 6.48
N GLY A 25 -1.94 18.78 7.33
CA GLY A 25 -3.12 19.65 7.45
C GLY A 25 -3.48 20.36 6.14
N LYS A 26 -2.47 20.84 5.39
CA LYS A 26 -2.70 21.47 4.08
C LYS A 26 -3.24 20.48 3.05
N LEU A 27 -2.72 19.24 3.09
CA LEU A 27 -3.19 18.16 2.21
C LEU A 27 -4.65 17.79 2.52
N GLN A 28 -5.00 17.70 3.80
CA GLN A 28 -6.37 17.44 4.23
C GLN A 28 -7.32 18.57 3.80
N ASP A 29 -6.91 19.84 3.94
CA ASP A 29 -7.70 21.00 3.54
C ASP A 29 -7.89 21.09 2.01
N ALA A 30 -6.88 20.64 1.25
CA ALA A 30 -6.92 20.63 -0.22
C ALA A 30 -7.81 19.53 -0.81
N GLY A 31 -8.02 18.42 -0.08
CA GLY A 31 -8.71 17.24 -0.61
C GLY A 31 -8.05 16.73 -1.89
N ASP A 32 -8.85 16.44 -2.91
CA ASP A 32 -8.36 15.89 -4.19
C ASP A 32 -7.67 16.92 -5.11
N LYS A 33 -7.66 18.21 -4.75
CA LYS A 33 -7.15 19.28 -5.60
C LYS A 33 -6.23 20.22 -4.84
N PRO A 34 -4.95 19.85 -4.67
CA PRO A 34 -3.93 20.77 -4.17
C PRO A 34 -3.82 22.01 -5.07
N ASP A 35 -3.64 23.18 -4.44
CA ASP A 35 -3.36 24.40 -5.18
C ASP A 35 -1.93 24.39 -5.75
N PRO A 36 -1.61 25.27 -6.72
CA PRO A 36 -0.29 25.28 -7.34
C PRO A 36 0.89 25.57 -6.40
N ALA A 37 0.65 26.15 -5.21
CA ALA A 37 1.69 26.36 -4.22
C ALA A 37 1.97 25.05 -3.45
N LEU A 38 0.92 24.33 -3.08
CA LEU A 38 1.03 23.02 -2.44
C LEU A 38 1.64 21.97 -3.39
N GLU A 39 1.27 21.96 -4.67
CA GLU A 39 1.91 21.10 -5.67
C GLU A 39 3.42 21.34 -5.75
N LYS A 40 3.87 22.61 -5.75
CA LYS A 40 5.30 22.95 -5.74
C LYS A 40 6.00 22.55 -4.45
N GLU A 41 5.32 22.64 -3.32
CA GLU A 41 5.85 22.21 -2.02
C GLU A 41 6.06 20.68 -2.02
N LEU A 42 5.11 19.92 -2.54
CA LEU A 42 5.20 18.47 -2.72
C LEU A 42 6.33 18.06 -3.66
N GLU A 43 6.47 18.73 -4.81
CA GLU A 43 7.60 18.52 -5.73
C GLU A 43 8.95 18.82 -5.06
N SER A 44 9.01 19.87 -4.25
CA SER A 44 10.22 20.24 -3.51
C SER A 44 10.58 19.19 -2.45
N ILE A 45 9.58 18.64 -1.75
CA ILE A 45 9.78 17.54 -0.78
C ILE A 45 10.29 16.30 -1.52
N ALA A 46 9.64 15.89 -2.60
CA ALA A 46 10.04 14.71 -3.36
C ALA A 46 11.49 14.83 -3.88
N THR A 47 11.83 15.94 -4.52
CA THR A 47 13.18 16.17 -5.04
C THR A 47 14.24 16.26 -3.94
N LYS A 48 13.91 16.84 -2.78
CA LYS A 48 14.79 16.86 -1.58
C LYS A 48 15.18 15.45 -1.13
N HIS A 49 14.30 14.47 -1.30
CA HIS A 49 14.51 13.07 -0.88
C HIS A 49 14.93 12.14 -2.01
N GLY A 50 15.38 12.70 -3.14
CA GLY A 50 16.01 11.94 -4.23
C GLY A 50 15.04 11.38 -5.27
N PHE A 51 13.77 11.76 -5.23
CA PHE A 51 12.79 11.43 -6.26
C PHE A 51 12.87 12.42 -7.43
N LYS A 52 12.50 11.97 -8.63
CA LYS A 52 12.45 12.82 -9.83
C LYS A 52 11.26 13.77 -9.81
N SER A 53 10.17 13.37 -9.15
CA SER A 53 8.94 14.15 -9.02
C SER A 53 8.13 13.66 -7.83
N PHE A 54 7.12 14.45 -7.45
CA PHE A 54 6.12 14.00 -6.47
C PHE A 54 5.36 12.76 -6.95
N GLN A 55 5.09 12.64 -8.26
CA GLN A 55 4.47 11.45 -8.82
C GLN A 55 5.29 10.18 -8.58
N GLU A 56 6.63 10.24 -8.65
CA GLU A 56 7.47 9.07 -8.34
C GLU A 56 7.39 8.71 -6.86
N LEU A 57 7.38 9.71 -5.96
CA LEU A 57 7.19 9.48 -4.53
C LEU A 57 5.84 8.84 -4.24
N ASP A 58 4.77 9.28 -4.90
CA ASP A 58 3.42 8.73 -4.79
C ASP A 58 3.36 7.27 -5.28
N ASP A 59 3.93 6.96 -6.45
CA ASP A 59 4.02 5.59 -6.95
C ASP A 59 4.82 4.69 -5.98
N VAL A 60 5.92 5.19 -5.41
CA VAL A 60 6.70 4.45 -4.41
C VAL A 60 5.88 4.21 -3.13
N ALA A 61 5.18 5.23 -2.64
CA ALA A 61 4.30 5.12 -1.48
C ALA A 61 3.20 4.06 -1.69
N ALA A 62 2.55 4.07 -2.86
CA ALA A 62 1.54 3.08 -3.22
C ALA A 62 2.11 1.65 -3.22
N ASN A 63 3.30 1.43 -3.80
CA ASN A 63 3.92 0.10 -3.85
C ASN A 63 4.40 -0.38 -2.48
N VAL A 64 4.93 0.51 -1.64
CA VAL A 64 5.25 0.19 -0.23
C VAL A 64 3.97 -0.22 0.51
N SER A 65 2.88 0.51 0.30
CA SER A 65 1.59 0.26 0.97
C SER A 65 0.97 -1.08 0.57
N ILE A 66 1.02 -1.44 -0.72
CA ILE A 66 0.57 -2.74 -1.23
C ILE A 66 1.32 -3.88 -0.53
N VAL A 67 2.65 -3.78 -0.41
CA VAL A 67 3.44 -4.83 0.24
C VAL A 67 3.16 -4.86 1.75
N MET A 68 3.15 -3.71 2.41
CA MET A 68 2.87 -3.60 3.84
C MET A 68 1.49 -4.18 4.21
N ALA A 69 0.47 -3.96 3.38
CA ALA A 69 -0.87 -4.51 3.59
C ALA A 69 -0.91 -6.05 3.51
N GLY A 70 0.00 -6.67 2.76
CA GLY A 70 0.15 -8.12 2.70
C GLY A 70 1.05 -8.72 3.77
N LEU A 71 1.72 -7.91 4.61
CA LEU A 71 2.59 -8.41 5.67
C LEU A 71 1.79 -8.65 6.95
N ASP A 72 1.97 -9.83 7.54
CA ASP A 72 1.46 -10.10 8.88
C ASP A 72 2.15 -9.17 9.89
N PRO A 73 1.38 -8.45 10.73
CA PRO A 73 1.94 -7.45 11.64
C PRO A 73 2.83 -8.06 12.72
N GLN A 74 2.69 -9.34 13.05
CA GLN A 74 3.47 -10.01 14.10
C GLN A 74 4.68 -10.76 13.53
N THR A 75 4.50 -11.50 12.43
CA THR A 75 5.53 -12.39 11.87
C THR A 75 6.30 -11.75 10.71
N GLY A 76 5.69 -10.79 10.01
CA GLY A 76 6.22 -10.23 8.77
C GLY A 76 6.25 -11.23 7.61
N GLU A 77 5.50 -12.32 7.71
CA GLU A 77 5.24 -13.18 6.57
C GLU A 77 4.33 -12.45 5.59
N PHE A 78 4.70 -12.49 4.31
CA PHE A 78 3.90 -11.89 3.26
C PHE A 78 2.88 -12.89 2.75
N THR A 79 1.62 -12.48 2.70
CA THR A 79 0.57 -13.18 1.99
C THR A 79 0.06 -12.28 0.88
N ASP A 80 0.13 -12.77 -0.35
CA ASP A 80 -0.45 -12.07 -1.49
C ASP A 80 -1.97 -11.89 -1.28
N PRO A 81 -2.52 -10.65 -1.38
CA PRO A 81 -3.92 -10.38 -1.08
C PRO A 81 -4.89 -11.23 -1.91
N GLN A 82 -4.63 -11.44 -3.21
CA GLN A 82 -5.48 -12.31 -4.02
C GLN A 82 -5.42 -13.77 -3.55
N THR A 83 -4.25 -14.24 -3.13
CA THR A 83 -4.07 -15.59 -2.61
C THR A 83 -4.82 -15.77 -1.29
N ALA A 84 -4.78 -14.77 -0.40
CA ALA A 84 -5.56 -14.76 0.84
C ALA A 84 -7.06 -14.82 0.55
N LEU A 85 -7.57 -13.93 -0.31
CA LEU A 85 -8.99 -13.87 -0.68
C LEU A 85 -9.47 -15.17 -1.35
N LYS A 86 -8.66 -15.78 -2.23
CA LYS A 86 -8.99 -17.07 -2.86
C LYS A 86 -9.05 -18.21 -1.86
N LYS A 87 -8.17 -18.20 -0.85
CA LYS A 87 -8.20 -19.17 0.25
C LYS A 87 -9.46 -18.99 1.09
N GLU A 88 -9.76 -17.76 1.49
CA GLU A 88 -10.97 -17.43 2.26
C GLU A 88 -12.25 -17.84 1.51
N LEU A 89 -12.31 -17.57 0.19
CA LEU A 89 -13.40 -18.03 -0.67
C LEU A 89 -13.56 -19.56 -0.66
N ALA A 90 -12.45 -20.31 -0.66
CA ALA A 90 -12.49 -21.77 -0.60
C ALA A 90 -12.98 -22.27 0.78
N ASP A 91 -12.52 -21.62 1.85
CA ASP A 91 -12.89 -21.94 3.23
C ASP A 91 -14.40 -21.68 3.45
N ILE A 92 -14.92 -20.52 3.04
CA ILE A 92 -16.36 -20.18 3.10
C ILE A 92 -17.21 -21.16 2.30
N LYS A 93 -16.74 -21.58 1.11
CA LYS A 93 -17.47 -22.58 0.30
C LYS A 93 -17.55 -23.93 1.02
N ALA A 94 -16.47 -24.35 1.66
CA ALA A 94 -16.38 -25.63 2.39
C ALA A 94 -17.08 -25.63 3.76
N ASP A 95 -17.31 -24.47 4.37
CA ASP A 95 -17.89 -24.36 5.72
C ASP A 95 -19.40 -24.62 5.71
N GLU A 96 -19.83 -25.83 6.09
CA GLU A 96 -21.23 -26.23 6.17
C GLU A 96 -22.02 -25.54 7.29
N SER A 97 -21.37 -24.83 8.21
CA SER A 97 -22.03 -24.13 9.33
C SER A 97 -22.65 -22.79 8.91
N ILE A 98 -22.22 -22.21 7.79
CA ILE A 98 -22.72 -20.92 7.28
C ILE A 98 -24.07 -21.14 6.58
N PRO A 99 -25.14 -20.40 6.97
CA PRO A 99 -26.43 -20.44 6.29
C PRO A 99 -26.32 -20.19 4.78
N ALA A 100 -27.13 -20.87 3.97
CA ALA A 100 -27.00 -20.83 2.51
C ALA A 100 -27.12 -19.43 1.89
N GLU A 101 -28.02 -18.58 2.43
CA GLU A 101 -28.18 -17.20 1.94
C GLU A 101 -26.96 -16.34 2.28
N GLU A 102 -26.47 -16.43 3.52
CA GLU A 102 -25.27 -15.71 3.98
C GLU A 102 -24.02 -16.18 3.21
N LYS A 103 -23.85 -17.49 3.04
CA LYS A 103 -22.74 -18.07 2.25
C LYS A 103 -22.75 -17.54 0.82
N LYS A 104 -23.93 -17.42 0.20
CA LYS A 104 -24.04 -16.89 -1.16
C LYS A 104 -23.58 -15.43 -1.23
N GLN A 105 -23.97 -14.60 -0.26
CA GLN A 105 -23.55 -13.19 -0.18
C GLN A 105 -22.03 -13.08 0.01
N LEU A 106 -21.47 -13.79 0.99
CA LEU A 106 -20.02 -13.81 1.25
C LEU A 106 -19.21 -14.27 0.04
N VAL A 107 -19.69 -15.29 -0.67
CA VAL A 107 -19.06 -15.78 -1.91
C VAL A 107 -19.11 -14.70 -3.00
N GLU A 108 -20.21 -13.97 -3.15
CA GLU A 108 -20.34 -12.89 -4.13
C GLU A 108 -19.37 -11.74 -3.83
N GLU A 109 -19.35 -11.27 -2.58
CA GLU A 109 -18.45 -10.22 -2.10
C GLU A 109 -16.98 -10.60 -2.29
N LEU A 110 -16.58 -11.83 -1.92
CA LEU A 110 -15.21 -12.30 -2.09
C LEU A 110 -14.83 -12.43 -3.57
N ASN A 111 -15.73 -12.86 -4.45
CA ASN A 111 -15.43 -12.90 -5.89
C ASN A 111 -15.23 -11.49 -6.46
N GLU A 112 -16.03 -10.51 -6.04
CA GLU A 112 -15.86 -9.11 -6.44
C GLU A 112 -14.53 -8.54 -5.92
N ALA A 113 -14.20 -8.79 -4.65
CA ALA A 113 -12.92 -8.41 -4.05
C ALA A 113 -11.73 -9.03 -4.80
N ILE A 114 -11.80 -10.32 -5.16
CA ILE A 114 -10.76 -10.99 -5.96
C ILE A 114 -10.62 -10.37 -7.35
N ALA A 115 -11.74 -9.99 -7.99
CA ALA A 115 -11.73 -9.40 -9.32
C ALA A 115 -11.17 -7.97 -9.35
N THR A 116 -11.38 -7.22 -8.27
CA THR A 116 -10.96 -5.81 -8.14
C THR A 116 -9.59 -5.65 -7.51
N THR A 117 -9.13 -6.62 -6.72
CA THR A 117 -7.79 -6.62 -6.13
C THR A 117 -6.75 -6.93 -7.21
N PRO A 118 -5.84 -6.01 -7.57
CA PRO A 118 -4.81 -6.29 -8.56
C PRO A 118 -3.80 -7.32 -8.03
N PRO A 119 -3.24 -8.19 -8.89
CA PRO A 119 -2.18 -9.10 -8.48
C PRO A 119 -0.90 -8.30 -8.20
N LEU A 120 -0.05 -8.79 -7.29
CA LEU A 120 1.28 -8.21 -7.11
C LEU A 120 2.14 -8.49 -8.36
N GLU A 121 2.66 -7.43 -8.98
CA GLU A 121 3.47 -7.53 -10.21
C GLU A 121 4.96 -7.71 -9.90
N HIS A 122 5.46 -7.04 -8.84
CA HIS A 122 6.89 -6.99 -8.49
C HIS A 122 7.13 -7.70 -7.16
N ASN A 123 7.22 -9.02 -7.19
CA ASN A 123 7.45 -9.83 -5.98
C ASN A 123 8.78 -9.48 -5.26
N GLU A 124 9.79 -8.98 -5.99
CA GLU A 124 11.03 -8.51 -5.39
C GLU A 124 10.84 -7.33 -4.42
N ASN A 125 9.75 -6.57 -4.55
CA ASN A 125 9.44 -5.47 -3.63
C ASN A 125 9.21 -5.98 -2.21
N ILE A 126 8.75 -7.23 -2.05
CA ILE A 126 8.53 -7.86 -0.74
C ILE A 126 9.83 -7.86 0.06
N GLU A 127 10.94 -8.27 -0.55
CA GLU A 127 12.23 -8.33 0.14
C GLU A 127 12.72 -6.95 0.54
N VAL A 128 12.63 -5.98 -0.37
CA VAL A 128 13.10 -4.60 -0.13
C VAL A 128 12.29 -3.93 0.99
N VAL A 129 10.96 -4.06 0.97
CA VAL A 129 10.10 -3.48 2.00
C VAL A 129 10.29 -4.21 3.34
N LYS A 130 10.36 -5.55 3.35
CA LYS A 130 10.63 -6.32 4.58
C LYS A 130 11.94 -5.92 5.24
N LYS A 131 12.99 -5.66 4.45
CA LYS A 131 14.28 -5.20 4.95
C LYS A 131 14.20 -3.88 5.72
N HIS A 132 13.28 -2.99 5.33
CA HIS A 132 13.10 -1.66 5.91
C HIS A 132 11.81 -1.52 6.74
N ARG A 133 11.12 -2.63 7.04
CA ARG A 133 9.78 -2.62 7.64
C ARG A 133 9.70 -1.78 8.91
N ALA A 134 10.60 -2.01 9.87
CA ALA A 134 10.59 -1.29 11.14
C ALA A 134 10.79 0.23 10.97
N GLU A 135 11.61 0.64 10.00
CA GLU A 135 11.84 2.06 9.68
C GLU A 135 10.62 2.68 9.00
N ILE A 136 9.95 1.93 8.11
CA ILE A 136 8.70 2.34 7.47
C ILE A 136 7.60 2.51 8.52
N GLU A 137 7.41 1.52 9.40
CA GLU A 137 6.39 1.58 10.46
C GLU A 137 6.64 2.76 11.39
N ALA A 138 7.89 2.98 11.82
CA ALA A 138 8.24 4.11 12.67
C ALA A 138 8.03 5.47 11.98
N ALA A 139 8.17 5.54 10.65
CA ALA A 139 7.98 6.77 9.89
C ALA A 139 6.50 7.09 9.59
N LEU A 140 5.61 6.10 9.68
CA LEU A 140 4.16 6.25 9.43
C LEU A 140 3.32 6.45 10.71
N GLN A 141 3.94 6.39 11.88
CA GLN A 141 3.31 6.67 13.18
C GLN A 141 3.24 8.17 13.48
#